data_AF-A0A7S2AZ84-F1
#
_entry.id   AF-A0A7S2AZ84-F1
#
_cell.length_a   1.000
_cell.length_b   1.000
_cell.length_c   1.000
_cell.angle_alpha   90.00
_cell.angle_beta   90.00
_cell.angle_gamma   90.00
#
_symmetry.space_group_name_H-M   'P 1'
#
loop_
_entity.id
_entity.type
_entity.pdbx_description
1 polymer ?
#
loop_
_entity_poly.entity_id
_entity_poly.type
_entity_poly.pdbx_seq_one_letter_code
_entity_poly.pdbx_strand_id
1 'polypeptide(L)'
;RRSGALPSSERCKLISAGREDLDVRMLGEGRPFVIEAVNPTTPSVNAEMLPVATRDLEEGDYGAYARGLRVCSSQGTSLRQLQAGESQKTKFYEALCYSLSPLTDEEVQRLTWSEGVTIAQATPLRVLHRRSSVVRERC
;
A
#
# COMPACT_ATOMS: atom_id res chain seq x y z
N ARG A 1 -8.77 -29.36 21.12
CA ARG A 1 -7.72 -28.50 20.51
C ARG A 1 -8.36 -27.83 19.29
N ARG A 2 -8.55 -26.50 19.28
CA ARG A 2 -9.11 -25.78 18.12
C ARG A 2 -8.00 -25.62 17.08
N SER A 3 -7.89 -26.55 16.15
CA SER A 3 -6.81 -26.63 15.16
C SER A 3 -7.04 -25.75 13.92
N GLY A 4 -7.72 -24.61 14.06
CA GLY A 4 -8.22 -23.88 12.89
C GLY A 4 -8.38 -22.38 13.06
N ALA A 5 -7.68 -21.75 14.00
CA ALA A 5 -7.73 -20.30 14.18
C ALA A 5 -6.34 -19.70 14.09
N LEU A 6 -6.24 -18.49 13.51
CA LEU A 6 -5.04 -17.66 13.63
C LEU A 6 -4.70 -17.46 15.13
N PRO A 7 -3.41 -17.33 15.49
CA PRO A 7 -3.04 -17.05 16.86
C PRO A 7 -3.79 -15.83 17.38
N SER A 8 -4.41 -15.95 18.54
CA SER A 8 -4.83 -14.78 19.28
C SER A 8 -3.57 -14.03 19.73
N SER A 9 -3.61 -12.70 19.72
CA SER A 9 -2.52 -11.87 20.19
C SER A 9 -3.08 -10.71 20.97
N GLU A 10 -2.27 -10.16 21.88
CA GLU A 10 -2.66 -8.99 22.67
C GLU A 10 -2.90 -7.77 21.77
N ARG A 11 -2.10 -7.64 20.71
CA ARG A 11 -2.20 -6.55 19.72
C ARG A 11 -1.69 -7.00 18.37
N CYS A 12 -2.36 -6.56 17.31
CA CYS A 12 -1.86 -6.65 15.94
C CYS A 12 -1.42 -5.27 15.44
N LYS A 13 -0.28 -5.19 14.75
CA LYS A 13 0.16 -3.99 14.03
C LYS A 13 0.19 -4.27 12.54
N LEU A 14 -0.46 -3.43 11.76
CA LEU A 14 -0.35 -3.43 10.30
C LEU A 14 0.76 -2.46 9.87
N ILE A 15 1.72 -2.96 9.10
CA ILE A 15 2.85 -2.19 8.58
C ILE A 15 2.80 -2.30 7.06
N SER A 16 2.54 -1.19 6.35
CA SER A 16 2.44 -1.15 4.89
C SER A 16 3.62 -0.41 4.26
N ALA A 17 3.97 -0.78 3.03
CA ALA A 17 4.95 -0.03 2.22
C ALA A 17 4.32 1.25 1.65
N GLY A 18 4.10 2.26 2.49
CA GLY A 18 3.41 3.51 2.17
C GLY A 18 1.89 3.49 2.41
N ARG A 19 1.20 4.58 2.04
CA ARG A 19 -0.24 4.82 2.25
C ARG A 19 -0.79 5.65 1.09
N GLU A 20 -2.06 5.45 0.74
CA GLU A 20 -2.82 6.37 -0.12
C GLU A 20 -3.94 7.06 0.69
N ASP A 21 -4.57 8.07 0.09
CA ASP A 21 -5.74 8.71 0.68
C ASP A 21 -6.99 7.83 0.61
N LEU A 22 -8.01 8.19 1.39
CA LEU A 22 -9.21 7.37 1.59
C LEU A 22 -10.02 7.15 0.30
N ASP A 23 -9.97 8.12 -0.60
CA ASP A 23 -10.67 8.17 -1.88
C ASP A 23 -9.86 7.54 -3.03
N VAL A 24 -8.71 6.94 -2.73
CA VAL A 24 -7.83 6.29 -3.71
C VAL A 24 -7.98 4.76 -3.65
N ARG A 25 -8.23 4.14 -4.80
CA ARG A 25 -8.27 2.67 -4.91
C ARG A 25 -6.86 2.10 -5.12
N MET A 26 -6.51 1.06 -4.36
CA MET A 26 -5.30 0.26 -4.59
C MET A 26 -5.63 -0.90 -5.52
N LEU A 27 -5.16 -0.84 -6.76
CA LEU A 27 -5.43 -1.84 -7.80
C LEU A 27 -4.17 -2.62 -8.21
N GLY A 28 -4.31 -3.46 -9.23
CA GLY A 28 -3.23 -4.26 -9.80
C GLY A 28 -2.65 -5.24 -8.79
N GLU A 29 -1.33 -5.18 -8.60
CA GLU A 29 -0.65 -6.08 -7.68
C GLU A 29 -0.86 -5.75 -6.19
N GLY A 30 -1.51 -4.62 -5.90
CA GLY A 30 -1.79 -4.15 -4.56
C GLY A 30 -0.57 -3.57 -3.84
N ARG A 31 -0.72 -3.33 -2.53
CA ARG A 31 0.35 -2.80 -1.68
C ARG A 31 0.93 -3.90 -0.79
N PRO A 32 2.26 -4.10 -0.80
CA PRO A 32 2.91 -4.96 0.18
C PRO A 32 2.67 -4.48 1.62
N PHE A 33 2.36 -5.43 2.51
CA PHE A 33 2.17 -5.18 3.94
C PHE A 33 2.65 -6.36 4.78
N VAL A 34 2.84 -6.12 6.08
CA VAL A 34 3.14 -7.11 7.13
C VAL A 34 2.18 -6.89 8.28
N ILE A 35 1.71 -7.98 8.88
CA ILE A 35 0.97 -7.97 10.14
C ILE A 35 1.90 -8.54 11.21
N GLU A 36 2.22 -7.72 12.21
CA GLU A 36 2.97 -8.13 13.39
C GLU A 36 1.99 -8.46 14.52
N ALA A 37 1.95 -9.73 14.92
CA ALA A 37 1.22 -10.17 16.11
C ALA A 37 2.12 -9.99 17.35
N VAL A 38 1.72 -9.11 18.26
CA VAL A 38 2.45 -8.79 19.49
C VAL A 38 1.95 -9.70 20.61
N ASN A 39 2.88 -10.41 21.25
CA ASN A 39 2.59 -11.36 22.34
C ASN A 39 1.51 -12.39 21.94
N PRO A 40 1.73 -13.18 20.87
CA PRO A 40 0.73 -14.14 20.42
C PRO A 40 0.64 -15.34 21.38
N THR A 41 -0.56 -15.89 21.56
CA THR A 41 -0.81 -17.08 22.38
C THR A 41 -0.05 -18.30 21.86
N THR A 42 0.24 -18.33 20.55
CA THR A 42 1.16 -19.28 19.94
C THR A 42 2.23 -18.54 19.13
N PRO A 43 3.53 -18.86 19.32
CA PRO A 43 4.63 -18.13 18.69
C PRO A 43 4.78 -18.38 17.18
N SER A 44 4.03 -19.34 16.62
CA SER A 44 4.02 -19.66 15.20
C SER A 44 2.61 -19.59 14.61
N VAL A 45 2.54 -19.22 13.33
CA VAL A 45 1.33 -19.26 12.50
C VAL A 45 1.41 -20.53 11.66
N ASN A 46 0.35 -21.36 11.68
CA ASN A 46 0.25 -22.47 10.74
C ASN A 46 0.00 -21.89 9.33
N ALA A 47 0.92 -22.14 8.39
CA ALA A 47 0.82 -21.66 7.01
C ALA A 47 -0.44 -22.18 6.29
N GLU A 48 -0.96 -23.34 6.68
CA GLU A 48 -2.20 -23.91 6.14
C GLU A 48 -3.44 -23.07 6.46
N MET A 49 -3.36 -22.16 7.45
CA MET A 49 -4.45 -21.26 7.81
C MET A 49 -4.50 -19.99 6.95
N LEU A 50 -3.42 -19.66 6.22
CA LEU A 50 -3.36 -18.43 5.43
C LEU A 50 -4.38 -18.40 4.27
N PRO A 51 -4.64 -19.50 3.55
CA PRO A 51 -5.70 -19.54 2.54
C PRO A 51 -7.10 -19.31 3.14
N VAL A 52 -7.36 -19.86 4.33
CA VAL A 52 -8.64 -19.65 5.04
C VAL A 52 -8.80 -18.18 5.40
N ALA A 53 -7.78 -17.58 6.03
CA ALA A 53 -7.79 -16.15 6.37
C ALA A 53 -7.93 -15.24 5.13
N THR A 54 -7.37 -15.65 3.99
CA THR A 54 -7.52 -14.90 2.73
C THR A 54 -8.96 -14.97 2.24
N ARG A 55 -9.58 -16.15 2.27
CA ARG A 55 -10.98 -16.34 1.88
C ARG A 55 -11.93 -15.55 2.78
N ASP A 56 -11.72 -15.57 4.10
CA ASP A 56 -12.54 -14.83 5.05
C ASP A 56 -12.50 -13.31 4.78
N LEU A 57 -11.36 -12.79 4.32
CA LEU A 57 -11.22 -11.39 3.91
C LEU A 57 -11.94 -11.11 2.58
N GLU A 58 -11.86 -12.04 1.63
CA GLU A 58 -12.52 -11.92 0.31
C GLU A 58 -14.05 -12.03 0.40
N GLU A 59 -14.55 -12.90 1.27
CA GLU A 59 -15.99 -13.07 1.53
C GLU A 59 -16.56 -11.95 2.41
N GLY A 60 -15.70 -11.22 3.12
CA GLY A 60 -16.08 -10.10 3.95
C GLY A 60 -16.32 -8.81 3.15
N ASP A 61 -17.33 -8.04 3.54
CA ASP A 61 -17.61 -6.72 2.97
C ASP A 61 -16.70 -5.62 3.57
N TYR A 62 -15.38 -5.83 3.52
CA TYR A 62 -14.38 -4.92 4.07
C TYR A 62 -13.85 -3.91 3.06
N GLY A 63 -14.22 -4.04 1.77
CA GLY A 63 -13.71 -3.20 0.68
C GLY A 63 -12.21 -3.42 0.36
N ALA A 64 -11.61 -4.51 0.85
CA ALA A 64 -10.22 -4.86 0.61
C ALA A 64 -10.03 -6.38 0.57
N TYR A 65 -9.09 -6.84 -0.25
CA TYR A 65 -8.66 -8.23 -0.31
C TYR A 65 -7.15 -8.33 -0.06
N ALA A 66 -6.71 -9.46 0.47
CA ALA A 66 -5.29 -9.78 0.62
C ALA A 66 -4.93 -10.88 -0.37
N ARG A 67 -3.68 -10.91 -0.82
CA ARG A 67 -3.19 -11.99 -1.68
C ARG A 67 -1.73 -12.29 -1.39
N GLY A 68 -1.32 -13.53 -1.63
CA GLY A 68 0.07 -13.95 -1.44
C GLY A 68 0.56 -13.88 0.01
N LEU A 69 -0.33 -14.07 0.99
CA LEU A 69 0.05 -14.13 2.41
C LEU A 69 1.06 -15.25 2.65
N ARG A 70 2.12 -14.94 3.40
CA ARG A 70 3.16 -15.89 3.79
C ARG A 70 3.61 -15.59 5.22
N VAL A 71 3.94 -16.64 5.96
CA VAL A 71 4.59 -16.48 7.27
C VAL A 71 5.98 -15.89 7.04
N CYS A 72 6.22 -14.70 7.61
CA CYS A 72 7.52 -14.06 7.56
C CYS A 72 8.37 -14.51 8.76
N SER A 73 9.67 -14.69 8.57
CA SER A 73 10.58 -14.98 9.68
C SER A 73 10.77 -13.73 10.55
N SER A 74 10.96 -13.94 11.85
CA SER A 74 11.08 -12.88 12.87
C SER A 74 12.31 -11.99 12.72
N GLN A 75 13.19 -12.24 11.73
CA GLN A 75 14.44 -11.49 11.56
C GLN A 75 14.27 -10.12 10.88
N GLY A 76 13.05 -9.62 10.73
CA GLY A 76 12.79 -8.25 10.25
C GLY A 76 13.14 -8.00 8.79
N THR A 77 13.55 -9.03 8.04
CA THR A 77 13.93 -8.92 6.62
C THR A 77 12.76 -8.43 5.77
N SER A 78 11.55 -8.94 6.00
CA SER A 78 10.34 -8.49 5.32
C SER A 78 10.00 -7.03 5.65
N LEU A 79 10.21 -6.59 6.90
CA LEU A 79 9.98 -5.20 7.30
C LEU A 79 10.96 -4.25 6.60
N ARG A 80 12.25 -4.63 6.54
CA ARG A 80 13.26 -3.86 5.79
C ARG A 80 12.94 -3.78 4.30
N GLN A 81 12.45 -4.88 3.71
CA GLN A 81 12.02 -4.91 2.31
C GLN A 81 10.81 -4.00 2.04
N LEU A 82 9.85 -3.92 2.97
CA LEU A 82 8.74 -2.97 2.87
C LEU A 82 9.22 -1.52 2.92
N GLN A 83 10.09 -1.19 3.86
CA GLN A 83 10.63 0.16 4.04
C GLN A 83 11.48 0.61 2.84
N ALA A 84 12.34 -0.29 2.34
CA ALA A 84 13.10 -0.05 1.11
C ALA A 84 12.15 0.14 -0.09
N GLY A 85 11.11 -0.68 -0.18
CA GLY A 85 10.08 -0.59 -1.20
C GLY A 85 9.30 0.74 -1.19
N GLU A 86 9.06 1.33 -0.03
CA GLU A 86 8.37 2.62 0.10
C GLU A 86 9.17 3.77 -0.50
N SER A 87 10.50 3.74 -0.35
CA SER A 87 11.39 4.84 -0.73
C SER A 87 11.97 4.71 -2.14
N GLN A 88 12.07 3.49 -2.69
CA GLN A 88 12.82 3.22 -3.92
C GLN A 88 11.98 2.70 -5.09
N LYS A 89 10.72 2.30 -4.87
CA LYS A 89 9.90 1.73 -5.96
C LYS A 89 9.08 2.79 -6.67
N THR A 90 9.11 2.74 -7.99
CA THR A 90 8.18 3.43 -8.87
C THR A 90 6.75 3.00 -8.55
N LYS A 91 5.85 3.99 -8.53
CA LYS A 91 4.41 3.78 -8.32
C LYS A 91 3.68 4.17 -9.59
N PHE A 92 2.66 3.39 -9.92
CA PHE A 92 1.81 3.62 -11.08
C PHE A 92 0.45 4.11 -10.61
N TYR A 93 -0.07 5.12 -11.29
CA TYR A 93 -1.33 5.77 -10.96
C TYR A 93 -2.17 5.91 -12.22
N GLU A 94 -3.48 5.82 -12.04
CA GLU A 94 -4.48 6.16 -13.04
C GLU A 94 -5.42 7.18 -12.40
N ALA A 95 -5.69 8.27 -13.11
CA ALA A 95 -6.53 9.36 -12.61
C ALA A 95 -7.53 9.78 -13.69
N LEU A 96 -8.76 10.01 -13.27
CA LEU A 96 -9.75 10.69 -14.11
C LEU A 96 -9.50 12.20 -13.98
N CYS A 97 -9.00 12.80 -15.06
CA CYS A 97 -8.73 14.23 -15.12
C CYS A 97 -9.90 14.99 -15.76
N TYR A 98 -10.20 16.17 -15.23
CA TYR A 98 -11.23 17.06 -15.75
C TYR A 98 -10.61 18.40 -16.18
N SER A 99 -11.06 18.90 -17.32
CA SER A 99 -10.71 20.22 -17.84
C SER A 99 -11.96 21.08 -17.96
N LEU A 100 -11.84 22.36 -17.61
CA LEU A 100 -12.93 23.34 -17.74
C LEU A 100 -13.24 23.67 -19.22
N SER A 101 -12.27 23.46 -20.11
CA SER A 101 -12.41 23.69 -21.54
C SER A 101 -12.20 22.38 -22.30
N PRO A 102 -12.91 22.17 -23.43
CA PRO A 102 -12.66 21.01 -24.29
C PRO A 102 -11.19 20.96 -24.70
N LEU A 103 -10.59 19.79 -24.58
CA LEU A 103 -9.22 19.55 -25.02
C LEU A 103 -9.24 19.11 -26.49
N THR A 104 -8.30 19.61 -27.28
CA THR A 104 -8.06 19.09 -28.63
C THR A 104 -7.26 17.79 -28.57
N ASP A 105 -7.35 16.97 -29.63
CA ASP A 105 -6.54 15.74 -29.72
C ASP A 105 -5.04 16.04 -29.64
N GLU A 106 -4.60 17.18 -30.20
CA GLU A 106 -3.21 17.65 -30.13
C GLU A 106 -2.77 18.02 -28.71
N GLU A 107 -3.67 18.58 -27.89
CA GLU A 107 -3.41 18.84 -26.46
C GLU A 107 -3.28 17.54 -25.68
N VAL A 108 -4.15 16.58 -25.92
CA VAL A 108 -4.10 15.26 -25.27
C VAL A 108 -2.83 14.52 -25.69
N GLN A 109 -2.44 14.57 -26.96
CA GLN A 109 -1.23 13.92 -27.46
C GLN A 109 0.05 14.53 -26.89
N ARG A 110 0.04 15.83 -26.55
CA ARG A 110 1.15 16.44 -25.81
C ARG A 110 1.30 15.86 -24.40
N LEU A 111 0.24 15.36 -23.77
CA LEU A 111 0.33 14.75 -22.43
C LEU A 111 0.95 13.35 -22.45
N THR A 112 0.91 12.65 -23.59
CA THR A 112 1.62 11.37 -23.79
C THR A 112 3.12 11.61 -24.02
N TRP A 113 3.81 12.14 -23.02
CA TRP A 113 5.27 12.28 -23.04
C TRP A 113 5.95 10.94 -22.70
N SER A 114 7.00 10.61 -23.45
CA SER A 114 7.72 9.34 -23.37
C SER A 114 8.94 9.35 -22.42
N GLU A 115 9.28 10.49 -21.81
CA GLU A 115 10.46 10.61 -20.93
C GLU A 115 10.12 11.30 -19.59
N GLY A 116 10.88 10.95 -18.55
CA GLY A 116 10.63 11.35 -17.17
C GLY A 116 10.61 12.86 -16.97
N VAL A 117 9.49 13.39 -16.48
CA VAL A 117 9.33 14.80 -16.13
C VAL A 117 9.79 15.01 -14.70
N THR A 118 10.76 15.91 -14.50
CA THR A 118 11.12 16.34 -13.14
C THR A 118 10.24 17.51 -12.72
N ILE A 119 9.50 17.33 -11.63
CA ILE A 119 8.58 18.33 -11.06
C ILE A 119 9.14 18.81 -9.72
N ALA A 120 9.30 20.13 -9.58
CA ALA A 120 9.60 20.78 -8.31
C ALA A 120 8.31 20.92 -7.48
N GLN A 121 8.00 19.93 -6.65
CA GLN A 121 6.75 19.86 -5.91
C GLN A 121 6.89 20.49 -4.51
N ALA A 122 6.19 21.60 -4.28
CA ALA A 122 6.00 22.15 -2.94
C ALA A 122 5.19 21.20 -2.05
N THR A 123 5.39 21.29 -0.73
CA THR A 123 4.60 20.48 0.21
C THR A 123 3.11 20.84 0.08
N PRO A 124 2.21 19.90 -0.24
CA PRO A 124 0.81 20.21 -0.49
C PRO A 124 0.14 20.89 0.71
N LEU A 125 -0.69 21.91 0.44
CA LEU A 125 -1.37 22.69 1.50
C LEU A 125 -2.09 21.80 2.52
N ARG A 126 -2.77 20.76 2.03
CA ARG A 126 -3.56 19.82 2.85
C ARG A 126 -2.74 19.02 3.87
N VAL A 127 -1.41 18.98 3.75
CA VAL A 127 -0.52 18.26 4.70
C VAL A 127 0.42 19.18 5.48
N LEU A 128 0.37 20.50 5.25
CA LEU A 128 1.28 21.46 5.90
C LEU A 128 1.17 21.46 7.42
N HIS A 129 0.00 21.15 7.99
CA HIS A 129 -0.19 21.04 9.44
C HIS A 129 0.58 19.88 10.07
N ARG A 130 1.05 18.92 9.27
CA ARG A 130 1.78 17.72 9.74
C ARG A 130 3.19 17.61 9.17
N ARG A 131 3.55 18.47 8.20
CA ARG A 131 4.80 18.35 7.43
C ARG A 131 5.41 19.73 7.22
N SER A 132 6.72 19.81 7.37
CA SER A 132 7.48 21.04 7.09
C SER A 132 7.31 21.48 5.63
N SER A 133 7.15 22.79 5.42
CA SER A 133 7.05 23.39 4.09
C SER A 133 8.40 23.32 3.38
N VAL A 134 8.53 22.41 2.42
CA VAL A 134 9.74 22.19 1.62
C VAL A 134 9.35 21.84 0.19
N VAL A 135 10.12 22.31 -0.79
CA VAL A 135 10.03 21.91 -2.20
C VAL A 135 10.92 20.69 -2.43
N ARG A 136 10.40 19.66 -3.11
CA ARG A 136 11.14 18.42 -3.44
C ARG A 136 11.01 18.13 -4.92
N GLU A 137 12.10 17.75 -5.54
CA GLU A 137 12.09 17.21 -6.91
C GLU A 137 11.45 15.81 -6.92
N ARG A 138 10.60 15.56 -7.92
CA ARG A 138 9.90 14.30 -8.17
C ARG A 138 10.02 13.95 -9.64
N CYS A 139 10.22 12.68 -9.95
CA CYS A 139 10.28 12.11 -11.29
C CYS A 139 9.42 10.87 -11.39
#